data_AF-A0A934LTV9-F1
#
_entry.id   AF-A0A934LTV9-F1
#
_cell.length_a   1.000
_cell.length_b   1.000
_cell.length_c   1.000
_cell.angle_alpha   90.00
_cell.angle_beta   90.00
_cell.angle_gamma   90.00
#
_symmetry.space_group_name_H-M   'P 1'
#
loop_
_entity.id
_entity.type
_entity.pdbx_description
1 polymer ?
#
loop_
_entity_poly.entity_id
_entity_poly.type
_entity_poly.pdbx_seq_one_letter_code
_entity_poly.pdbx_strand_id
1 'polypeptide(L)'
;MALDPNAVPGLLRALDNEDVYVRITAAEALGKIGNPVAIGRLFDTFSDDRPDVRRRVVKALERIGVEPKARAAALVVPGLAGALRDPDVSVRWEAESALRRINTSAARAVLEEWRAAE
;
A
#
# COMPACT_ATOMS: atom_id res chain seq x y z
N MET A 1 -17.41 -0.84 -13.52
CA MET A 1 -16.36 -0.55 -14.52
C MET A 1 -15.07 -1.19 -14.06
N ALA A 2 -14.50 -2.11 -14.84
CA ALA A 2 -13.13 -2.56 -14.62
C ALA A 2 -12.19 -1.42 -15.04
N LEU A 3 -11.18 -1.12 -14.23
CA LEU A 3 -10.15 -0.13 -14.59
C LEU A 3 -9.17 -0.77 -15.58
N ASP A 4 -8.77 -0.01 -16.60
CA ASP A 4 -7.87 -0.49 -17.66
C ASP A 4 -6.41 -0.57 -17.12
N PRO A 5 -5.75 -1.74 -17.17
CA PRO A 5 -4.34 -1.88 -16.84
C PRO A 5 -3.40 -0.97 -17.66
N ASN A 6 -3.81 -0.52 -18.84
CA ASN A 6 -3.04 0.45 -19.64
C ASN A 6 -2.96 1.83 -18.99
N ALA A 7 -3.81 2.13 -18.01
CA ALA A 7 -3.77 3.37 -17.26
C ALA A 7 -2.61 3.40 -16.24
N VAL A 8 -1.98 2.26 -15.93
CA VAL A 8 -0.95 2.16 -14.88
C VAL A 8 0.19 3.17 -15.06
N PRO A 9 0.85 3.33 -16.23
CA PRO A 9 1.91 4.31 -16.39
C PRO A 9 1.47 5.76 -16.15
N GLY A 10 0.24 6.11 -16.54
CA GLY A 10 -0.35 7.42 -16.27
C GLY A 10 -0.59 7.64 -14.78
N LEU A 11 -1.15 6.65 -14.10
CA LEU A 11 -1.42 6.69 -12.66
C LEU A 11 -0.14 6.72 -11.83
N LEU A 12 0.93 6.03 -12.25
CA LEU A 12 2.22 6.10 -11.57
C LEU A 12 2.84 7.51 -11.64
N ARG A 13 2.62 8.26 -12.73
CA ARG A 13 3.03 9.67 -12.80
C ARG A 13 2.15 10.58 -11.94
N ALA A 14 0.87 10.25 -11.81
CA ALA A 14 -0.06 11.01 -10.99
C ALA A 14 0.21 10.88 -9.47
N LEU A 15 1.03 9.91 -9.05
CA LEU A 15 1.54 9.83 -7.67
C LEU A 15 2.47 10.99 -7.31
N ASP A 16 3.09 11.66 -8.28
CA ASP A 16 4.00 12.80 -8.04
C ASP A 16 3.30 14.15 -8.26
N ASN A 17 1.97 14.16 -8.39
CA ASN A 17 1.22 15.39 -8.67
C ASN A 17 1.23 16.33 -7.45
N GLU A 18 1.27 17.64 -7.69
CA GLU A 18 1.21 18.65 -6.63
C GLU A 18 -0.09 18.59 -5.82
N ASP A 19 -1.20 18.24 -6.48
CA ASP A 19 -2.50 18.10 -5.85
C ASP A 19 -2.61 16.78 -5.08
N VAL A 20 -2.81 16.90 -3.77
CA VAL A 20 -2.99 15.79 -2.83
C VAL A 20 -4.15 14.88 -3.26
N TYR A 21 -5.24 15.43 -3.77
CA TYR A 21 -6.40 14.65 -4.21
C TYR A 21 -6.09 13.83 -5.47
N VAL A 22 -5.22 14.34 -6.35
CA VAL A 22 -4.77 13.60 -7.53
C VAL A 22 -3.89 12.42 -7.09
N ARG A 23 -2.96 12.63 -6.16
CA ARG A 23 -2.13 11.54 -5.60
C ARG A 23 -2.96 10.46 -4.92
N ILE A 24 -3.94 10.86 -4.10
CA ILE A 24 -4.87 9.95 -3.42
C ILE A 24 -5.68 9.13 -4.44
N THR A 25 -6.24 9.78 -5.45
CA THR A 25 -7.01 9.11 -6.51
C THR A 25 -6.15 8.15 -7.31
N ALA A 26 -4.91 8.54 -7.60
CA ALA A 26 -3.94 7.71 -8.31
C ALA A 26 -3.62 6.43 -7.53
N ALA A 27 -3.28 6.54 -6.24
CA ALA A 27 -3.03 5.40 -5.38
C ALA A 27 -4.26 4.48 -5.29
N GLU A 28 -5.47 5.03 -5.16
CA GLU A 28 -6.70 4.24 -5.13
C GLU A 28 -6.93 3.46 -6.43
N ALA A 29 -6.74 4.12 -7.58
CA ALA A 29 -6.90 3.50 -8.88
C ALA A 29 -5.88 2.38 -9.10
N LEU A 30 -4.60 2.59 -8.72
CA LEU A 30 -3.57 1.57 -8.79
C LEU A 30 -3.91 0.34 -7.94
N GLY A 31 -4.41 0.55 -6.71
CA GLY A 31 -4.86 -0.54 -5.84
C GLY A 31 -6.07 -1.30 -6.40
N LYS A 32 -7.00 -0.62 -7.06
CA LYS A 32 -8.15 -1.25 -7.74
C LYS A 32 -7.76 -2.01 -9.01
N ILE A 33 -6.74 -1.55 -9.75
CA ILE A 33 -6.19 -2.26 -10.90
C ILE A 33 -5.47 -3.54 -10.44
N GLY A 34 -4.82 -3.51 -9.28
CA GLY A 34 -4.17 -4.69 -8.72
C GLY A 34 -2.89 -5.11 -9.47
N ASN A 35 -2.31 -4.22 -10.29
CA ASN A 35 -1.11 -4.53 -11.06
C ASN A 35 0.15 -4.45 -10.15
N PRO A 36 0.91 -5.55 -9.97
CA PRO A 36 2.10 -5.56 -9.11
C PRO A 36 3.20 -4.59 -9.53
N VAL A 37 3.23 -4.12 -10.79
CA VAL A 37 4.18 -3.09 -11.26
C VAL A 37 4.06 -1.79 -10.45
N ALA A 38 2.89 -1.52 -9.86
CA ALA A 38 2.66 -0.34 -9.05
C ALA A 38 3.30 -0.41 -7.65
N ILE A 39 3.67 -1.60 -7.15
CA ILE A 39 4.13 -1.80 -5.77
C ILE A 39 5.34 -0.92 -5.46
N GLY A 40 6.34 -0.88 -6.34
CA GLY A 40 7.56 -0.10 -6.13
C GLY A 40 7.26 1.39 -5.96
N ARG A 41 6.48 1.97 -6.88
CA ARG A 41 6.11 3.40 -6.81
C ARG A 41 5.20 3.73 -5.63
N LEU A 42 4.30 2.81 -5.27
CA LEU A 42 3.49 2.96 -4.08
C LEU A 42 4.38 3.00 -2.82
N PHE A 43 5.44 2.19 -2.74
CA PHE A 43 6.40 2.26 -1.65
C PHE A 43 7.15 3.59 -1.58
N ASP A 44 7.57 4.16 -2.72
CA ASP A 44 8.20 5.48 -2.73
C ASP A 44 7.28 6.56 -2.12
N THR A 45 5.96 6.40 -2.30
CA THR A 45 4.94 7.32 -1.81
C THR A 45 4.72 7.21 -0.28
N PHE A 46 5.37 6.27 0.42
CA PHE A 46 5.38 6.28 1.89
C PHE A 46 6.15 7.46 2.49
N SER A 47 6.95 8.16 1.69
CA SER A 47 7.63 9.38 2.12
C SER A 47 6.78 10.65 1.90
N ASP A 48 5.51 10.53 1.48
CA ASP A 48 4.63 11.69 1.27
C ASP A 48 4.33 12.40 2.59
N ASP A 49 4.42 13.72 2.59
CA ASP A 49 4.16 14.56 3.77
C ASP A 49 2.72 14.40 4.30
N ARG A 50 1.77 14.04 3.42
CA ARG A 50 0.36 13.95 3.76
C ARG A 50 0.00 12.55 4.28
N PRO A 51 -0.47 12.42 5.53
CA PRO A 51 -0.87 11.13 6.08
C PRO A 51 -2.04 10.50 5.31
N ASP A 52 -2.94 11.31 4.74
CA ASP A 52 -4.03 10.82 3.90
C ASP A 52 -3.55 10.07 2.65
N VAL A 53 -2.45 10.53 2.04
CA VAL A 53 -1.83 9.89 0.87
C VAL A 53 -1.19 8.58 1.32
N ARG A 54 -0.37 8.61 2.37
CA ARG A 54 0.29 7.40 2.92
C ARG A 54 -0.72 6.33 3.31
N ARG A 55 -1.82 6.73 3.97
CA ARG A 55 -2.94 5.83 4.31
C ARG A 55 -3.55 5.20 3.06
N ARG A 56 -3.75 5.99 1.99
CA ARG A 56 -4.30 5.48 0.74
C ARG A 56 -3.38 4.49 0.05
N VAL A 57 -2.07 4.74 0.11
CA VAL A 57 -1.02 3.87 -0.39
C VAL A 57 -1.04 2.51 0.32
N VAL A 58 -1.13 2.50 1.67
CA VAL A 58 -1.31 1.25 2.45
C VAL A 58 -2.48 0.43 1.92
N LYS A 59 -3.64 1.08 1.76
CA LYS A 59 -4.86 0.42 1.27
C LYS A 59 -4.73 -0.08 -0.17
N ALA A 60 -3.98 0.63 -1.01
CA ALA A 60 -3.71 0.18 -2.37
C ALA A 60 -2.83 -1.09 -2.38
N LEU A 61 -1.78 -1.10 -1.56
CA LEU A 61 -0.88 -2.25 -1.39
C LEU A 61 -1.59 -3.46 -0.79
N GLU A 62 -2.48 -3.26 0.19
CA GLU A 62 -3.36 -4.32 0.70
C GLU A 62 -4.12 -4.98 -0.45
N ARG A 63 -4.80 -4.19 -1.29
CA ARG A 63 -5.61 -4.72 -2.39
C ARG A 63 -4.77 -5.49 -3.41
N ILE A 64 -3.57 -5.00 -3.72
CA ILE A 64 -2.61 -5.69 -4.59
C ILE A 64 -2.11 -6.99 -3.93
N GLY A 65 -1.92 -7.01 -2.61
CA GLY A 65 -1.43 -8.16 -1.86
C GLY A 65 -2.47 -9.24 -1.54
N VAL A 66 -3.75 -8.87 -1.43
CA VAL A 66 -4.88 -9.78 -1.20
C VAL A 66 -5.34 -10.46 -2.50
N GLU A 67 -5.01 -9.90 -3.66
CA GLU A 67 -5.30 -10.52 -4.95
C GLU A 67 -4.65 -11.93 -5.04
N PRO A 68 -5.37 -12.98 -5.52
CA PRO A 68 -4.93 -14.38 -5.50
C PRO A 68 -3.64 -14.69 -6.27
N LYS A 69 -3.08 -13.71 -6.97
CA LYS A 69 -1.71 -13.77 -7.51
C LYS A 69 -0.72 -13.71 -6.35
N ALA A 70 -0.62 -14.82 -5.62
CA ALA A 70 0.15 -15.08 -4.39
C ALA A 70 1.62 -14.60 -4.39
N ARG A 71 2.17 -14.17 -5.52
CA ARG A 71 3.51 -13.57 -5.63
C ARG A 71 3.56 -12.11 -5.16
N ALA A 72 2.47 -11.35 -5.26
CA ALA A 72 2.46 -9.94 -4.86
C ALA A 72 2.41 -9.76 -3.33
N ALA A 73 1.78 -10.69 -2.61
CA ALA A 73 1.70 -10.67 -1.15
C ALA A 73 3.08 -10.59 -0.48
N ALA A 74 4.05 -11.37 -0.97
CA ALA A 74 5.43 -11.33 -0.44
C ALA A 74 6.13 -9.99 -0.70
N LEU A 75 5.78 -9.30 -1.79
CA LEU A 75 6.38 -8.02 -2.16
C LEU A 75 5.82 -6.86 -1.33
N VAL A 76 4.55 -6.92 -0.90
CA VAL A 76 3.91 -5.83 -0.16
C VAL A 76 4.22 -5.84 1.34
N VAL A 77 4.52 -7.01 1.92
CA VAL A 77 4.73 -7.17 3.38
C VAL A 77 5.85 -6.28 3.93
N PRO A 78 7.06 -6.19 3.32
CA PRO A 78 8.12 -5.34 3.85
C PRO A 78 7.76 -3.85 3.90
N GLY A 79 7.05 -3.34 2.89
CA GLY A 79 6.63 -1.93 2.91
C GLY A 79 5.50 -1.66 3.90
N LEU A 80 4.58 -2.61 4.09
CA LEU A 80 3.58 -2.51 5.16
C LEU A 80 4.21 -2.55 6.56
N ALA A 81 5.29 -3.32 6.75
CA ALA A 81 6.07 -3.31 7.99
C ALA A 81 6.66 -1.92 8.28
N GLY A 82 7.10 -1.20 7.25
CA GLY A 82 7.53 0.20 7.38
C GLY A 82 6.40 1.12 7.85
N ALA A 83 5.20 0.95 7.28
CA ALA A 83 4.02 1.74 7.65
C ALA A 83 3.51 1.48 9.08
N LEU A 84 3.85 0.36 9.72
CA LEU A 84 3.59 0.13 11.16
C LEU A 84 4.37 1.09 12.06
N ARG A 85 5.43 1.74 11.56
CA ARG A 85 6.22 2.74 12.29
C ARG A 85 5.92 4.17 11.87
N ASP A 86 4.88 4.38 11.06
CA ASP A 86 4.48 5.72 10.62
C ASP A 86 4.13 6.61 11.83
N PRO A 87 4.49 7.90 11.84
CA PRO A 87 4.11 8.81 12.92
C PRO A 87 2.59 8.93 13.08
N ASP A 88 1.81 8.78 12.00
CA ASP A 88 0.36 8.86 12.03
C ASP A 88 -0.28 7.54 12.50
N VAL A 89 -1.09 7.62 13.55
CA VAL A 89 -1.79 6.46 14.16
C VAL A 89 -2.70 5.76 13.15
N SER A 90 -3.35 6.52 12.26
CA SER A 90 -4.28 5.98 11.27
C SER A 90 -3.54 5.17 10.21
N VAL A 91 -2.34 5.61 9.81
CA VAL A 91 -1.48 4.88 8.87
C VAL A 91 -1.01 3.57 9.50
N ARG A 92 -0.59 3.60 10.78
CA ARG A 92 -0.23 2.37 11.52
C ARG A 92 -1.38 1.38 11.58
N TRP A 93 -2.58 1.85 11.93
CA TRP A 93 -3.77 0.99 12.03
C TRP A 93 -4.14 0.35 10.68
N GLU A 94 -4.08 1.11 9.58
CA GLU A 94 -4.33 0.56 8.24
C GLU A 94 -3.24 -0.45 7.85
N ALA A 95 -1.98 -0.22 8.22
CA ALA A 95 -0.89 -1.15 7.95
C ALA A 95 -1.08 -2.46 8.70
N GLU A 96 -1.49 -2.39 9.97
CA GLU A 96 -1.82 -3.57 10.77
C GLU A 96 -2.99 -4.35 10.16
N SER A 97 -4.07 -3.64 9.82
CA SER A 97 -5.25 -4.20 9.16
C SER A 97 -4.88 -4.89 7.84
N ALA A 98 -4.06 -4.25 7.02
CA ALA A 98 -3.62 -4.77 5.73
C ALA A 98 -2.81 -6.07 5.89
N LEU A 99 -1.85 -6.11 6.81
CA LEU A 99 -1.06 -7.30 7.10
C LEU A 99 -1.94 -8.45 7.61
N ARG A 100 -2.90 -8.16 8.51
CA ARG A 100 -3.87 -9.16 8.99
C ARG A 100 -4.71 -9.74 7.84
N ARG A 101 -5.10 -8.92 6.86
CA ARG A 101 -5.93 -9.34 5.72
C ARG A 101 -5.14 -10.12 4.67
N ILE A 102 -3.88 -9.77 4.43
CA ILE A 102 -2.96 -10.53 3.57
C ILE A 102 -2.74 -11.94 4.15
N ASN A 103 -2.68 -12.07 5.48
CA ASN A 103 -2.74 -13.35 6.21
C ASN A 103 -1.68 -14.39 5.76
N THR A 104 -0.54 -13.93 5.24
CA THR A 104 0.60 -14.80 4.91
C THR A 104 1.44 -15.08 6.15
N SER A 105 2.26 -16.13 6.13
CA SER A 105 3.23 -16.42 7.20
C SER A 105 4.16 -15.23 7.45
N ALA A 106 4.63 -14.58 6.39
CA ALA A 106 5.44 -13.36 6.47
C ALA A 106 4.69 -12.20 7.14
N ALA A 107 3.42 -11.96 6.78
CA ALA A 107 2.63 -10.89 7.38
C ALA A 107 2.37 -11.13 8.88
N ARG A 108 2.14 -12.38 9.28
CA ARG A 108 1.95 -12.76 10.68
C ARG A 108 3.23 -12.55 11.49
N ALA A 109 4.38 -13.01 10.99
CA ALA A 109 5.67 -12.82 11.64
C ALA A 109 5.95 -11.33 11.92
N VAL A 110 5.70 -10.46 10.93
CA VAL A 110 5.85 -8.99 11.09
C VAL A 110 4.96 -8.44 12.20
N LEU A 111 3.70 -8.87 12.27
CA LEU A 111 2.76 -8.42 13.30
C LEU A 111 3.15 -8.90 14.71
N GLU A 112 3.65 -10.13 14.82
CA GLU A 112 4.12 -10.70 16.08
C GLU A 112 5.38 -9.97 16.57
N GLU A 113 6.35 -9.75 15.69
CA GLU A 113 7.57 -8.99 15.99
C GLU A 113 7.25 -7.55 16.43
N TRP A 114 6.32 -6.89 15.74
CA TRP A 114 5.92 -5.52 16.07
C TRP A 114 5.24 -5.43 17.44
N ARG A 115 4.29 -6.34 17.74
CA ARG A 115 3.63 -6.38 19.05
C ARG A 115 4.56 -6.74 20.21
N ALA A 116 5.62 -7.51 19.94
CA ALA A 116 6.62 -7.82 20.95
C ALA A 116 7.55 -6.64 21.26
N ALA A 117 7.60 -5.63 20.37
CA ALA A 117 8.45 -4.45 20.48
C ALA A 117 7.71 -3.19 20.98
N GLU A 118 6.39 -3.26 21.18
CA GLU A 118 5.51 -2.22 21.72
C GLU A 118 5.28 -2.42 23.23
#